data_AF-A0A527RUE7-F1
#
_entry.id   AF-A0A527RUE7-F1
#
_cell.length_a   1.000
_cell.length_b   1.000
_cell.length_c   1.000
_cell.angle_alpha   90.00
_cell.angle_beta   90.00
_cell.angle_gamma   90.00
#
_symmetry.space_group_name_H-M   'P 1'
#
loop_
_entity.id
_entity.type
_entity.pdbx_description
1 polymer ?
#
loop_
_entity_poly.entity_id
_entity_poly.type
_entity_poly.pdbx_seq_one_letter_code
_entity_poly.pdbx_strand_id
1 'polypeptide(L)'
;MRYELMLPHQIRKAIEENWPVALPLGVLEYHGEHMAVGMDTLAVIKTLELFEKERDIVILPPFYYGAASYAVAPPEGSGSVQVGGPVLAPFAEELFYGLLRIGFRNIHAIIHHQTENFVAGMPTDLAFKTAGRQAIFRFLEKERGEGWWGSDKMADYYAGHAQGENVFNWVQVHPLMPAAMNGKYPFDHAGIGETSLMLALCPEAVDAGHFADNTGWYTKSAPEASAKLGRKGVAMILDHLRATLRG
;
A
#
# COMPACT_ATOMS: atom_id res chain seq x y z
N MET A 1 3.99 15.26 -1.85
CA MET A 1 3.09 16.23 -1.19
C MET A 1 1.97 15.49 -0.47
N ARG A 2 1.64 15.90 0.75
CA ARG A 2 0.46 15.41 1.47
C ARG A 2 -0.83 15.98 0.86
N TYR A 3 -1.71 15.12 0.36
CA TYR A 3 -2.91 15.52 -0.38
C TYR A 3 -3.81 16.46 0.42
N GLU A 4 -3.99 16.18 1.71
CA GLU A 4 -4.79 16.96 2.66
C GLU A 4 -4.28 18.39 2.90
N LEU A 5 -3.05 18.70 2.46
CA LEU A 5 -2.44 20.04 2.54
C LEU A 5 -2.31 20.72 1.16
N MET A 6 -2.71 20.05 0.07
CA MET A 6 -2.57 20.60 -1.27
C MET A 6 -3.62 21.68 -1.56
N LEU A 7 -3.17 22.73 -2.24
CA LEU A 7 -4.04 23.76 -2.82
C LEU A 7 -4.50 23.33 -4.23
N PRO A 8 -5.65 23.81 -4.72
CA PRO A 8 -6.19 23.39 -6.02
C PRO A 8 -5.23 23.56 -7.21
N HIS A 9 -4.35 24.56 -7.21
CA HIS A 9 -3.35 24.74 -8.28
C HIS A 9 -2.24 23.69 -8.24
N GLN A 10 -1.88 23.20 -7.05
CA GLN A 10 -0.90 22.11 -6.89
C GLN A 10 -1.50 20.79 -7.37
N ILE A 11 -2.81 20.58 -7.14
CA ILE A 11 -3.53 19.41 -7.66
C ILE A 11 -3.54 19.42 -9.18
N ARG A 12 -3.86 20.57 -9.81
CA ARG A 12 -3.81 20.69 -11.28
C ARG A 12 -2.41 20.41 -11.83
N LYS A 13 -1.36 20.96 -11.21
CA LYS A 13 0.02 20.66 -11.58
C LYS A 13 0.32 19.17 -11.51
N ALA A 14 -0.03 18.51 -10.41
CA ALA A 14 0.21 17.07 -10.24
C ALA A 14 -0.54 16.22 -11.29
N ILE A 15 -1.74 16.64 -11.72
CA ILE A 15 -2.48 15.98 -12.81
C ILE A 15 -1.80 16.23 -14.16
N GLU A 16 -1.45 17.47 -14.48
CA GLU A 16 -0.81 17.87 -15.74
C GLU A 16 0.54 17.18 -15.93
N GLU A 17 1.32 17.03 -14.85
CA GLU A 17 2.62 16.37 -14.84
C GLU A 17 2.53 14.86 -14.51
N ASN A 18 1.32 14.30 -14.42
CA ASN A 18 1.06 12.87 -14.19
C ASN A 18 1.78 12.28 -12.96
N TRP A 19 1.91 13.06 -11.88
CA TRP A 19 2.58 12.60 -10.66
C TRP A 19 1.90 11.35 -10.09
N PRO A 20 2.68 10.37 -9.59
CA PRO A 20 2.10 9.23 -8.89
C PRO A 20 1.28 9.69 -7.67
N VAL A 21 0.12 9.07 -7.47
CA VAL A 21 -0.75 9.27 -6.31
C VAL A 21 -0.75 8.00 -5.47
N ALA A 22 -0.05 8.01 -4.34
CA ALA A 22 0.08 6.86 -3.46
C ALA A 22 -0.91 6.92 -2.29
N LEU A 23 -1.70 5.86 -2.12
CA LEU A 23 -2.44 5.54 -0.91
C LEU A 23 -1.58 4.65 0.00
N PRO A 24 -1.13 5.14 1.17
CA PRO A 24 -0.56 4.29 2.19
C PRO A 24 -1.64 3.36 2.74
N LEU A 25 -1.49 2.05 2.53
CA LEU A 25 -2.47 1.04 2.92
C LEU A 25 -1.81 0.01 3.85
N GLY A 26 -2.46 -0.29 4.95
CA GLY A 26 -2.04 -1.35 5.87
C GLY A 26 -3.20 -1.68 6.80
N VAL A 27 -2.91 -2.14 8.00
CA VAL A 27 -3.92 -2.36 9.03
C VAL A 27 -3.48 -1.84 10.40
N LEU A 28 -4.40 -1.94 11.36
CA LEU A 28 -4.09 -1.98 12.79
C LEU A 28 -4.17 -3.44 13.23
N GLU A 29 -3.02 -4.06 13.48
CA GLU A 29 -2.90 -5.48 13.84
C GLU A 29 -1.91 -5.65 15.00
N TYR A 30 -2.20 -6.58 15.90
CA TYR A 30 -1.31 -6.97 16.99
C TYR A 30 0.00 -7.55 16.46
N HIS A 31 1.13 -6.97 16.89
CA HIS A 31 2.48 -7.34 16.46
C HIS A 31 3.39 -7.69 17.66
N GLY A 32 2.81 -8.39 18.66
CA GLY A 32 3.50 -8.67 19.92
C GLY A 32 3.46 -7.50 20.90
N GLU A 33 3.96 -7.73 22.10
CA GLU A 33 3.99 -6.74 23.19
C GLU A 33 5.06 -5.65 22.94
N HIS A 34 6.00 -5.90 22.02
CA HIS A 34 7.14 -5.01 21.77
C HIS A 34 6.92 -4.03 20.61
N MET A 35 5.82 -4.11 19.85
CA MET A 35 5.64 -3.33 18.62
C MET A 35 4.26 -2.72 18.50
N ALA A 36 4.20 -1.47 18.01
CA ALA A 36 2.95 -0.76 17.85
C ALA A 36 2.01 -1.44 16.84
N VAL A 37 0.72 -1.45 17.15
CA VAL A 37 -0.32 -2.05 16.29
C VAL A 37 -0.43 -1.43 14.89
N GLY A 38 0.15 -0.24 14.68
CA GLY A 38 0.16 0.46 13.39
C GLY A 38 1.32 0.08 12.47
N MET A 39 2.14 -0.91 12.83
CA MET A 39 3.34 -1.34 12.10
C MET A 39 3.16 -1.32 10.58
N ASP A 40 2.19 -2.08 10.10
CA ASP A 40 1.84 -2.25 8.69
C ASP A 40 1.74 -0.94 7.93
N THR A 41 0.89 -0.05 8.44
CA THR A 41 0.63 1.23 7.79
C THR A 41 1.80 2.20 7.99
N LEU A 42 2.44 2.19 9.17
CA LEU A 42 3.60 3.03 9.48
C LEU A 42 4.78 2.74 8.57
N ALA A 43 5.06 1.47 8.26
CA ALA A 43 6.13 1.08 7.34
C ALA A 43 5.92 1.72 5.95
N VAL A 44 4.68 1.71 5.44
CA VAL A 44 4.34 2.33 4.16
C VAL A 44 4.49 3.86 4.24
N ILE A 45 3.91 4.49 5.26
CA ILE A 45 3.96 5.95 5.46
C ILE A 45 5.40 6.43 5.50
N LYS A 46 6.22 5.85 6.38
CA LYS A 46 7.60 6.28 6.59
C LYS A 46 8.47 6.04 5.36
N THR A 47 8.22 4.98 4.62
CA THR A 47 8.92 4.75 3.34
C THR A 47 8.52 5.79 2.28
N LEU A 48 7.23 6.12 2.17
CA LEU A 48 6.78 7.14 1.21
C LEU A 48 7.28 8.55 1.59
N GLU A 49 7.39 8.88 2.89
CA GLU A 49 8.03 10.12 3.37
C GLU A 49 9.51 10.22 2.98
N LEU A 50 10.21 9.08 2.92
CA LEU A 50 11.59 9.05 2.41
C LEU A 50 11.61 9.22 0.88
N PHE A 51 10.72 8.52 0.17
CA PHE A 51 10.63 8.58 -1.29
C PHE A 51 10.23 9.97 -1.81
N GLU A 52 9.34 10.68 -1.12
CA GLU A 52 8.90 12.05 -1.44
C GLU A 52 10.07 13.05 -1.53
N LYS A 53 11.20 12.78 -0.87
CA LYS A 53 12.40 13.62 -0.95
C LYS A 53 13.15 13.47 -2.28
N GLU A 54 12.87 12.42 -3.05
CA GLU A 54 13.58 12.07 -4.29
C GLU A 54 12.77 12.42 -5.55
N ARG A 55 11.44 12.48 -5.43
CA ARG A 55 10.50 12.59 -6.55
C ARG A 55 9.22 13.30 -6.14
N ASP A 56 8.65 14.02 -7.10
CA ASP A 56 7.30 14.53 -6.97
C ASP A 56 6.28 13.38 -6.94
N ILE A 57 5.49 13.36 -5.88
CA ILE A 57 4.48 12.34 -5.58
C ILE A 57 3.34 13.00 -4.80
N VAL A 58 2.11 12.52 -4.93
CA VAL A 58 1.01 12.86 -4.04
C VAL A 58 0.79 11.69 -3.07
N ILE A 59 0.85 11.94 -1.78
CA ILE A 59 0.58 10.95 -0.73
C ILE A 59 -0.80 11.25 -0.16
N LEU A 60 -1.74 10.32 -0.31
CA LEU A 60 -3.08 10.40 0.25
C LEU A 60 -3.04 10.18 1.78
N PRO A 61 -4.10 10.58 2.51
CA PRO A 61 -4.27 10.19 3.90
C PRO A 61 -4.16 8.67 4.06
N PRO A 62 -3.37 8.18 5.04
CA PRO A 62 -3.18 6.75 5.24
C PRO A 62 -4.50 6.03 5.57
N PHE A 63 -4.64 4.80 5.10
CA PHE A 63 -5.77 3.94 5.38
C PHE A 63 -5.37 2.77 6.28
N TYR A 64 -5.79 2.86 7.54
CA TYR A 64 -5.43 1.93 8.62
C TYR A 64 -6.37 0.74 8.79
N TYR A 65 -7.45 0.67 8.01
CA TYR A 65 -8.46 -0.38 8.19
C TYR A 65 -8.25 -1.49 7.16
N GLY A 66 -8.29 -2.74 7.60
CA GLY A 66 -8.23 -3.87 6.68
C GLY A 66 -8.86 -5.12 7.27
N ALA A 67 -8.82 -6.18 6.47
CA ALA A 67 -9.36 -7.48 6.81
C ALA A 67 -8.27 -8.43 7.32
N ALA A 68 -8.68 -9.54 7.93
CA ALA A 68 -7.83 -10.63 8.41
C ALA A 68 -6.82 -10.28 9.53
N SER A 69 -6.99 -9.13 10.21
CA SER A 69 -6.19 -8.73 11.39
C SER A 69 -6.40 -9.61 12.63
N TYR A 70 -7.40 -10.50 12.62
CA TYR A 70 -7.64 -11.47 13.70
C TYR A 70 -7.04 -12.85 13.44
N ALA A 71 -6.29 -13.00 12.33
CA ALA A 71 -5.67 -14.28 11.98
C ALA A 71 -4.57 -14.68 12.98
N VAL A 72 -3.86 -13.70 13.54
CA VAL A 72 -2.77 -13.91 14.50
C VAL A 72 -3.29 -14.01 15.94
N ALA A 73 -4.17 -13.07 16.35
CA ALA A 73 -4.67 -12.97 17.70
C ALA A 73 -6.09 -12.36 17.74
N PRO A 74 -6.92 -12.72 18.75
CA PRO A 74 -8.21 -12.05 18.99
C PRO A 74 -8.00 -10.59 19.41
N PRO A 75 -8.97 -9.69 19.14
CA PRO A 75 -8.80 -8.25 19.38
C PRO A 75 -8.86 -7.82 20.86
N GLU A 76 -9.52 -8.60 21.72
CA GLU A 76 -9.77 -8.23 23.11
C GLU A 76 -8.45 -8.08 23.88
N GLY A 77 -8.11 -6.84 24.23
CA GLY A 77 -6.87 -6.51 24.96
C GLY A 77 -5.60 -6.42 24.10
N SER A 78 -5.64 -6.84 22.83
CA SER A 78 -4.48 -6.82 21.91
C SER A 78 -4.51 -5.66 20.90
N GLY A 79 -5.69 -5.08 20.64
CA GLY A 79 -5.83 -3.83 19.89
C GLY A 79 -5.93 -3.95 18.36
N SER A 80 -5.97 -5.16 17.79
CA SER A 80 -6.28 -5.34 16.35
C SER A 80 -7.65 -4.74 16.01
N VAL A 81 -7.73 -3.98 14.91
CA VAL A 81 -9.00 -3.44 14.39
C VAL A 81 -9.23 -3.96 12.97
N GLN A 82 -10.28 -4.75 12.80
CA GLN A 82 -10.62 -5.34 11.51
C GLN A 82 -11.89 -4.75 10.90
N VAL A 83 -11.83 -4.43 9.61
CA VAL A 83 -12.99 -4.17 8.74
C VAL A 83 -12.99 -5.22 7.63
N GLY A 84 -14.10 -5.95 7.47
CA GLY A 84 -14.17 -7.06 6.52
C GLY A 84 -14.04 -6.62 5.05
N GLY A 85 -13.38 -7.46 4.24
CA GLY A 85 -13.19 -7.24 2.79
C GLY A 85 -14.46 -6.82 2.02
N PRO A 86 -15.64 -7.43 2.27
CA PRO A 86 -16.90 -7.02 1.62
C PRO A 86 -17.34 -5.57 1.89
N VAL A 87 -16.88 -4.96 2.99
CA VAL A 87 -17.14 -3.55 3.33
C VAL A 87 -16.04 -2.65 2.76
N LEU A 88 -14.80 -3.14 2.71
CA LEU A 88 -13.67 -2.41 2.17
C LEU A 88 -13.77 -2.20 0.65
N ALA A 89 -14.17 -3.22 -0.09
CA ALA A 89 -14.25 -3.15 -1.55
C ALA A 89 -15.13 -1.99 -2.08
N PRO A 90 -16.39 -1.81 -1.62
CA PRO A 90 -17.21 -0.69 -2.07
C PRO A 90 -16.67 0.68 -1.63
N PHE A 91 -16.06 0.77 -0.43
CA PHE A 91 -15.41 2.01 0.00
C PHE A 91 -14.24 2.37 -0.92
N ALA A 92 -13.35 1.41 -1.18
CA ALA A 92 -12.20 1.61 -2.04
C ALA A 92 -12.61 1.94 -3.47
N GLU A 93 -13.72 1.37 -3.97
CA GLU A 93 -14.23 1.68 -5.31
C GLU A 93 -14.66 3.15 -5.38
N GLU A 94 -15.44 3.63 -4.41
CA GLU A 94 -15.87 5.04 -4.36
C GLU A 94 -14.67 5.99 -4.22
N LEU A 95 -13.66 5.62 -3.42
CA LEU A 95 -12.42 6.39 -3.30
C LEU A 95 -11.70 6.49 -4.66
N PHE A 96 -11.41 5.37 -5.31
CA PHE A 96 -10.71 5.36 -6.59
C PHE A 96 -11.52 6.05 -7.70
N TYR A 97 -12.84 5.84 -7.73
CA TYR A 97 -13.72 6.53 -8.65
C TYR A 97 -13.69 8.06 -8.44
N GLY A 98 -13.68 8.51 -7.18
CA GLY A 98 -13.50 9.92 -6.84
C GLY A 98 -12.16 10.49 -7.35
N LEU A 99 -11.06 9.76 -7.17
CA LEU A 99 -9.73 10.17 -7.66
C LEU A 99 -9.68 10.24 -9.19
N LEU A 100 -10.31 9.29 -9.89
CA LEU A 100 -10.46 9.34 -11.34
C LEU A 100 -11.27 10.58 -11.78
N ARG A 101 -12.33 10.93 -11.05
CA ARG A 101 -13.12 12.14 -11.33
C ARG A 101 -12.36 13.45 -11.07
N ILE A 102 -11.43 13.46 -10.11
CA ILE A 102 -10.55 14.61 -9.86
C ILE A 102 -9.60 14.83 -11.05
N GLY A 103 -9.20 13.76 -11.74
CA GLY A 103 -8.35 13.82 -12.93
C GLY A 103 -7.10 12.96 -12.86
N PHE A 104 -6.83 12.29 -11.73
CA PHE A 104 -5.65 11.44 -11.58
C PHE A 104 -5.75 10.17 -12.42
N ARG A 105 -4.63 9.76 -13.02
CA ARG A 105 -4.51 8.55 -13.88
C ARG A 105 -3.29 7.69 -13.54
N ASN A 106 -2.65 7.98 -12.41
CA ASN A 106 -1.44 7.32 -11.94
C ASN A 106 -1.58 7.00 -10.44
N ILE A 107 -2.59 6.19 -10.10
CA ILE A 107 -3.02 5.95 -8.72
C ILE A 107 -2.51 4.59 -8.25
N HIS A 108 -1.87 4.57 -7.09
CA HIS A 108 -1.26 3.39 -6.51
C HIS A 108 -1.69 3.22 -5.05
N ALA A 109 -2.27 2.07 -4.69
CA ALA A 109 -2.32 1.65 -3.30
C ALA A 109 -1.09 0.81 -2.98
N ILE A 110 -0.30 1.26 -1.99
CA ILE A 110 0.90 0.55 -1.54
C ILE A 110 0.54 -0.13 -0.21
N ILE A 111 0.53 -1.46 -0.20
CA ILE A 111 0.08 -2.25 0.96
C ILE A 111 1.21 -2.98 1.66
N HIS A 112 1.25 -2.90 2.99
CA HIS A 112 1.94 -3.86 3.84
C HIS A 112 0.91 -4.44 4.80
N HIS A 113 0.58 -5.72 4.63
CA HIS A 113 -0.27 -6.56 5.49
C HIS A 113 -0.47 -7.90 4.76
N GLN A 114 0.02 -9.00 5.31
CA GLN A 114 -0.15 -10.36 4.74
C GLN A 114 0.17 -10.46 3.23
N THR A 115 1.30 -9.91 2.77
CA THR A 115 1.62 -9.83 1.32
C THR A 115 2.41 -11.03 0.77
N GLU A 116 2.61 -12.10 1.54
CA GLU A 116 3.43 -13.28 1.18
C GLU A 116 2.95 -13.98 -0.10
N ASN A 117 1.63 -13.97 -0.33
CA ASN A 117 1.02 -14.52 -1.53
C ASN A 117 0.27 -13.43 -2.33
N PHE A 118 0.90 -12.27 -2.50
CA PHE A 118 0.27 -11.12 -3.16
C PHE A 118 -0.26 -11.43 -4.58
N VAL A 119 0.32 -12.40 -5.30
CA VAL A 119 -0.16 -12.77 -6.65
C VAL A 119 -1.55 -13.40 -6.59
N ALA A 120 -1.78 -14.36 -5.68
CA ALA A 120 -3.11 -14.92 -5.47
C ALA A 120 -4.03 -13.93 -4.72
N GLY A 121 -3.43 -13.12 -3.85
CA GLY A 121 -4.07 -12.09 -3.06
C GLY A 121 -4.55 -12.59 -1.69
N MET A 122 -4.62 -11.65 -0.76
CA MET A 122 -5.18 -11.77 0.58
C MET A 122 -6.39 -10.85 0.75
N PRO A 123 -7.21 -11.03 1.80
CA PRO A 123 -8.50 -10.34 1.91
C PRO A 123 -8.46 -8.82 1.74
N THR A 124 -7.44 -8.14 2.26
CA THR A 124 -7.31 -6.68 2.13
C THR A 124 -6.89 -6.27 0.72
N ASP A 125 -5.81 -6.83 0.16
CA ASP A 125 -5.38 -6.43 -1.20
C ASP A 125 -6.39 -6.86 -2.28
N LEU A 126 -7.10 -7.99 -2.11
CA LEU A 126 -8.16 -8.40 -3.03
C LEU A 126 -9.31 -7.40 -3.06
N ALA A 127 -9.70 -6.85 -1.91
CA ALA A 127 -10.73 -5.82 -1.83
C ALA A 127 -10.32 -4.57 -2.64
N PHE A 128 -9.09 -4.09 -2.46
CA PHE A 128 -8.59 -2.90 -3.18
C PHE A 128 -8.28 -3.17 -4.66
N LYS A 129 -7.82 -4.37 -5.04
CA LYS A 129 -7.62 -4.77 -6.44
C LYS A 129 -8.95 -4.83 -7.18
N THR A 130 -9.97 -5.43 -6.56
CA THR A 130 -11.33 -5.50 -7.11
C THR A 130 -11.89 -4.10 -7.30
N ALA A 131 -11.81 -3.27 -6.25
CA ALA A 131 -12.26 -1.89 -6.25
C ALA A 131 -11.60 -1.04 -7.35
N GLY A 132 -10.28 -1.11 -7.50
CA GLY A 132 -9.57 -0.36 -8.54
C GLY A 132 -10.01 -0.75 -9.94
N ARG A 133 -10.24 -2.04 -10.18
CA ARG A 133 -10.75 -2.52 -11.46
C ARG A 133 -12.18 -2.04 -11.73
N GLN A 134 -13.07 -2.14 -10.74
CA GLN A 134 -14.46 -1.67 -10.87
C GLN A 134 -14.54 -0.16 -11.10
N ALA A 135 -13.77 0.64 -10.36
CA ALA A 135 -13.73 2.09 -10.51
C ALA A 135 -13.32 2.52 -11.93
N ILE A 136 -12.33 1.84 -12.52
CA ILE A 136 -11.89 2.11 -13.90
C ILE A 136 -13.02 1.82 -14.90
N PHE A 137 -13.66 0.64 -14.83
CA PHE A 137 -14.73 0.28 -15.75
C PHE A 137 -15.94 1.22 -15.62
N ARG A 138 -16.38 1.48 -14.40
CA ARG A 138 -17.47 2.41 -14.11
C ARG A 138 -17.18 3.83 -14.61
N PHE A 139 -15.94 4.30 -14.46
CA PHE A 139 -15.53 5.59 -14.98
C PHE A 139 -15.55 5.63 -16.51
N LEU A 140 -14.96 4.64 -17.17
CA LEU A 140 -14.90 4.57 -18.63
C LEU A 140 -16.29 4.44 -19.26
N GLU A 141 -17.17 3.60 -18.71
CA GLU A 141 -18.53 3.45 -19.19
C GLU A 141 -19.32 4.74 -19.06
N LYS A 142 -19.13 5.50 -17.97
CA LYS A 142 -19.75 6.82 -17.84
C LYS A 142 -19.23 7.83 -18.88
N GLU A 143 -17.92 7.87 -19.10
CA GLU A 143 -17.30 8.86 -19.99
C GLU A 143 -17.45 8.49 -21.48
N ARG A 144 -17.57 7.21 -21.80
CA ARG A 144 -17.51 6.69 -23.18
C ARG A 144 -18.76 5.92 -23.61
N GLY A 145 -19.69 5.65 -22.69
CA GLY A 145 -20.88 4.84 -22.91
C GLY A 145 -20.64 3.33 -22.85
N GLU A 146 -21.72 2.56 -22.90
CA GLU A 146 -21.68 1.12 -23.09
C GLU A 146 -20.99 0.78 -24.44
N GLY A 147 -20.31 -0.37 -24.50
CA GLY A 147 -19.61 -0.80 -25.71
C GLY A 147 -18.33 -0.01 -26.04
N TRP A 148 -17.85 0.86 -25.14
CA TRP A 148 -16.66 1.69 -25.35
C TRP A 148 -15.43 0.90 -25.83
N TRP A 149 -15.22 -0.31 -25.33
CA TRP A 149 -14.06 -1.14 -25.69
C TRP A 149 -14.19 -1.68 -27.13
N GLY A 150 -15.41 -1.99 -27.58
CA GLY A 150 -15.67 -2.44 -28.95
C GLY A 150 -15.78 -1.33 -29.99
N SER A 151 -15.65 -0.06 -29.59
CA SER A 151 -15.72 1.08 -30.51
C SER A 151 -14.49 1.14 -31.42
N ASP A 152 -14.68 1.56 -32.68
CA ASP A 152 -13.58 1.83 -33.62
C ASP A 152 -12.54 2.82 -33.07
N LYS A 153 -12.94 3.71 -32.13
CA LYS A 153 -12.02 4.63 -31.43
C LYS A 153 -10.99 3.91 -30.55
N MET A 154 -11.20 2.63 -30.23
CA MET A 154 -10.31 1.78 -29.44
C MET A 154 -9.62 0.71 -30.29
N ALA A 155 -9.66 0.82 -31.63
CA ALA A 155 -9.05 -0.17 -32.53
C ALA A 155 -7.55 -0.38 -32.25
N ASP A 156 -6.84 0.69 -31.89
CA ASP A 156 -5.40 0.65 -31.57
C ASP A 156 -5.10 0.40 -30.08
N TYR A 157 -6.11 0.09 -29.26
CA TYR A 157 -5.99 -0.07 -27.81
C TYR A 157 -4.80 -0.92 -27.37
N TYR A 158 -4.65 -2.10 -27.97
CA TYR A 158 -3.57 -3.03 -27.61
C TYR A 158 -2.19 -2.57 -28.09
N ALA A 159 -2.12 -1.85 -29.21
CA ALA A 159 -0.88 -1.29 -29.74
C ALA A 159 -0.40 -0.08 -28.90
N GLY A 160 -1.34 0.71 -28.37
CA GLY A 160 -1.07 1.86 -27.51
C GLY A 160 -0.60 1.52 -26.09
N HIS A 161 -0.71 0.25 -25.64
CA HIS A 161 -0.30 -0.16 -24.29
C HIS A 161 1.17 0.15 -23.97
N ALA A 162 2.06 -0.04 -24.95
CA ALA A 162 3.48 0.25 -24.79
C ALA A 162 3.78 1.76 -24.64
N GLN A 163 2.83 2.63 -24.99
CA GLN A 163 2.95 4.09 -24.97
C GLN A 163 2.22 4.71 -23.76
N GLY A 164 1.73 3.89 -22.82
CA GLY A 164 1.09 4.37 -21.58
C GLY A 164 -0.44 4.49 -21.67
N GLU A 165 -1.06 4.11 -22.78
CA GLU A 165 -2.51 4.22 -22.99
C GLU A 165 -3.33 3.10 -22.31
N ASN A 166 -2.66 2.21 -21.58
CA ASN A 166 -3.33 1.13 -20.86
C ASN A 166 -4.09 1.70 -19.65
N VAL A 167 -5.38 1.97 -19.84
CA VAL A 167 -6.30 2.46 -18.82
C VAL A 167 -6.35 1.57 -17.56
N PHE A 168 -5.95 0.30 -17.67
CA PHE A 168 -5.88 -0.62 -16.55
C PHE A 168 -4.73 -0.36 -15.58
N ASN A 169 -3.78 0.51 -15.97
CA ASN A 169 -2.71 1.01 -15.12
C ASN A 169 -3.10 2.28 -14.36
N TRP A 170 -4.30 2.84 -14.58
CA TRP A 170 -4.70 4.07 -13.89
C TRP A 170 -4.85 3.91 -12.38
N VAL A 171 -5.23 2.72 -11.93
CA VAL A 171 -5.34 2.33 -10.53
C VAL A 171 -4.69 0.97 -10.37
N GLN A 172 -3.65 0.91 -9.53
CA GLN A 172 -2.89 -0.30 -9.27
C GLN A 172 -2.69 -0.50 -7.76
N VAL A 173 -2.51 -1.75 -7.36
CA VAL A 173 -2.23 -2.13 -5.96
C VAL A 173 -0.92 -2.90 -5.94
N HIS A 174 0.00 -2.51 -5.06
CA HIS A 174 1.35 -3.07 -4.98
C HIS A 174 1.70 -3.43 -3.54
N PRO A 175 2.41 -4.53 -3.29
CA PRO A 175 2.95 -4.79 -1.97
C PRO A 175 4.13 -3.83 -1.72
N LEU A 176 4.29 -3.34 -0.50
CA LEU A 176 5.46 -2.56 -0.10
C LEU A 176 6.74 -3.38 -0.32
N MET A 177 6.67 -4.67 -0.02
CA MET A 177 7.76 -5.63 -0.16
C MET A 177 7.39 -6.67 -1.22
N PRO A 178 7.88 -6.53 -2.47
CA PRO A 178 7.55 -7.46 -3.55
C PRO A 178 8.27 -8.80 -3.39
N ALA A 179 7.75 -9.84 -4.06
CA ALA A 179 8.33 -11.19 -4.05
C ALA A 179 9.82 -11.26 -4.46
N ALA A 180 10.32 -10.27 -5.21
CA ALA A 180 11.74 -10.15 -5.55
C ALA A 180 12.67 -9.92 -4.33
N MET A 181 12.10 -9.56 -3.17
CA MET A 181 12.78 -9.44 -1.89
C MET A 181 12.86 -10.77 -1.12
N ASN A 182 12.07 -11.78 -1.50
CA ASN A 182 12.04 -13.07 -0.82
C ASN A 182 13.45 -13.69 -0.81
N GLY A 183 13.87 -14.18 0.37
CA GLY A 183 15.21 -14.73 0.60
C GLY A 183 16.34 -13.70 0.70
N LYS A 184 16.08 -12.40 0.48
CA LYS A 184 17.08 -11.32 0.62
C LYS A 184 16.88 -10.48 1.88
N TYR A 185 15.64 -10.36 2.34
CA TYR A 185 15.23 -9.75 3.59
C TYR A 185 14.28 -10.73 4.32
N PRO A 186 14.38 -10.87 5.65
CA PRO A 186 13.45 -11.71 6.40
C PRO A 186 12.07 -11.07 6.39
N PHE A 187 11.14 -11.68 5.66
CA PHE A 187 9.72 -11.34 5.74
C PHE A 187 9.09 -12.26 6.79
N ASP A 188 8.47 -11.69 7.82
CA ASP A 188 7.89 -12.39 8.97
C ASP A 188 6.72 -11.58 9.54
N HIS A 189 6.11 -12.06 10.63
CA HIS A 189 5.12 -11.32 11.39
C HIS A 189 5.67 -11.08 12.80
N ALA A 190 5.85 -9.81 13.17
CA ALA A 190 6.44 -9.32 14.42
C ALA A 190 7.81 -9.92 14.79
N GLY A 191 8.52 -10.49 13.81
CA GLY A 191 9.81 -11.15 14.00
C GLY A 191 10.99 -10.20 13.78
N ILE A 192 12.15 -10.77 13.45
CA ILE A 192 13.38 -10.01 13.16
C ILE A 192 13.19 -9.00 12.02
N GLY A 193 12.39 -9.36 11.00
CA GLY A 193 12.17 -8.57 9.79
C GLY A 193 11.40 -7.30 10.04
N GLU A 194 10.16 -7.42 10.49
CA GLU A 194 9.29 -6.27 10.76
C GLU A 194 9.84 -5.42 11.90
N THR A 195 10.36 -6.04 12.97
CA THR A 195 10.98 -5.30 14.09
C THR A 195 12.19 -4.49 13.60
N SER A 196 13.04 -5.08 12.74
CA SER A 196 14.18 -4.35 12.17
C SER A 196 13.72 -3.18 11.30
N LEU A 197 12.68 -3.38 10.51
CA LEU A 197 12.11 -2.36 9.64
C LEU A 197 11.61 -1.17 10.47
N MET A 198 10.88 -1.44 11.54
CA MET A 198 10.39 -0.41 12.46
C MET A 198 11.51 0.30 13.22
N LEU A 199 12.53 -0.41 13.69
CA LEU A 199 13.72 0.22 14.29
C LEU A 199 14.43 1.20 13.34
N ALA A 200 14.30 1.03 12.02
CA ALA A 200 14.87 1.94 11.04
C ALA A 200 13.94 3.10 10.63
N LEU A 201 12.62 2.86 10.60
CA LEU A 201 11.62 3.82 10.09
C LEU A 201 10.90 4.64 11.18
N CYS A 202 10.61 4.01 12.32
CA CYS A 202 9.77 4.53 13.39
C CYS A 202 10.19 3.86 14.73
N PRO A 203 11.43 4.12 15.22
CA PRO A 203 11.96 3.44 16.40
C PRO A 203 11.13 3.68 17.67
N GLU A 204 10.38 4.78 17.75
CA GLU A 204 9.44 5.07 18.83
C GLU A 204 8.26 4.08 18.92
N ALA A 205 8.03 3.30 17.86
CA ALA A 205 6.99 2.28 17.79
C ALA A 205 7.51 0.88 18.18
N VAL A 206 8.74 0.77 18.69
CA VAL A 206 9.33 -0.48 19.18
C VAL A 206 9.82 -0.28 20.61
N ASP A 207 9.35 -1.10 21.53
CA ASP A 207 9.86 -1.14 22.91
C ASP A 207 10.58 -2.47 23.18
N ALA A 208 11.91 -2.41 23.13
CA ALA A 208 12.77 -3.56 23.41
C ALA A 208 12.65 -4.08 24.85
N GLY A 209 12.13 -3.27 25.78
CA GLY A 209 11.87 -3.69 27.16
C GLY A 209 10.80 -4.77 27.28
N HIS A 210 9.90 -4.85 26.28
CA HIS A 210 8.78 -5.79 26.24
C HIS A 210 9.05 -7.05 25.40
N PHE A 211 10.29 -7.26 24.91
CA PHE A 211 10.61 -8.47 24.16
C PHE A 211 10.34 -9.76 24.94
N ALA A 212 10.59 -9.76 26.25
CA ALA A 212 10.41 -10.91 27.13
C ALA A 212 8.94 -11.22 27.45
N ASP A 213 8.04 -10.25 27.23
CA ASP A 213 6.60 -10.41 27.48
C ASP A 213 5.89 -11.12 26.34
N ASN A 214 6.56 -11.21 25.18
CA ASN A 214 6.05 -11.97 24.05
C ASN A 214 5.98 -13.47 24.33
N THR A 215 4.81 -14.05 24.06
CA THR A 215 4.58 -15.50 24.18
C THR A 215 4.39 -16.21 22.84
N GLY A 216 4.14 -15.45 21.77
CA GLY A 216 3.94 -15.97 20.41
C GLY A 216 5.21 -16.57 19.82
N TRP A 217 5.08 -17.63 19.00
CA TRP A 217 6.24 -18.23 18.33
C TRP A 217 6.83 -17.31 17.25
N TYR A 218 6.01 -16.46 16.66
CA TYR A 218 6.34 -15.58 15.54
C TYR A 218 7.23 -14.39 15.97
N THR A 219 7.23 -14.02 17.24
CA THR A 219 8.07 -12.94 17.79
C THR A 219 9.45 -13.41 18.28
N LYS A 220 9.73 -14.73 18.27
CA LYS A 220 10.95 -15.29 18.89
C LYS A 220 12.26 -14.68 18.38
N SER A 221 12.30 -14.29 17.11
CA SER A 221 13.48 -13.69 16.48
C SER A 221 13.53 -12.16 16.61
N ALA A 222 12.50 -11.51 17.16
CA ALA A 222 12.47 -10.05 17.33
C ALA A 222 13.67 -9.47 18.10
N PRO A 223 14.21 -10.12 19.16
CA PRO A 223 15.41 -9.63 19.85
C PRO A 223 16.68 -9.60 18.99
N GLU A 224 16.71 -10.32 17.86
CA GLU A 224 17.82 -10.31 16.90
C GLU A 224 17.74 -9.13 15.92
N ALA A 225 16.67 -8.33 16.00
CA ALA A 225 16.43 -7.22 15.11
C ALA A 225 17.45 -6.09 15.26
N SER A 226 17.68 -5.34 14.18
CA SER A 226 18.54 -4.17 14.22
C SER A 226 18.13 -3.12 13.20
N ALA A 227 18.32 -1.85 13.54
CA ALA A 227 18.13 -0.75 12.60
C ALA A 227 19.04 -0.88 11.35
N LYS A 228 20.19 -1.55 11.46
CA LYS A 228 21.08 -1.83 10.31
C LYS A 228 20.39 -2.77 9.31
N LEU A 229 19.79 -3.85 9.79
CA LEU A 229 19.01 -4.75 8.95
C LEU A 229 17.80 -4.01 8.37
N GLY A 230 17.08 -3.25 9.18
CA GLY A 230 15.94 -2.45 8.73
C GLY A 230 16.29 -1.52 7.57
N ARG A 231 17.40 -0.78 7.67
CA ARG A 231 17.89 0.08 6.58
C ARG A 231 18.19 -0.69 5.28
N LYS A 232 18.61 -1.96 5.35
CA LYS A 232 18.74 -2.82 4.16
C LYS A 232 17.37 -3.06 3.53
N GLY A 233 16.36 -3.37 4.34
CA GLY A 233 14.97 -3.53 3.89
C GLY A 233 14.43 -2.26 3.24
N VAL A 234 14.57 -1.11 3.92
CA VAL A 234 14.16 0.20 3.41
C VAL A 234 14.81 0.50 2.06
N ALA A 235 16.11 0.25 1.89
CA ALA A 235 16.79 0.49 0.62
C ALA A 235 16.18 -0.34 -0.53
N MET A 236 15.88 -1.61 -0.28
CA MET A 236 15.23 -2.51 -1.25
C MET A 236 13.80 -2.07 -1.57
N ILE A 237 13.06 -1.60 -0.57
CA ILE A 237 11.71 -1.05 -0.76
C ILE A 237 11.77 0.22 -1.61
N LEU A 238 12.72 1.14 -1.36
CA LEU A 238 12.88 2.34 -2.17
C LEU A 238 13.24 2.00 -3.62
N ASP A 239 14.09 1.00 -3.86
CA ASP A 239 14.37 0.50 -5.22
C ASP A 239 13.10 -0.02 -5.91
N HIS A 240 12.25 -0.74 -5.17
CA HIS A 240 10.94 -1.17 -5.68
C HIS A 240 10.04 0.01 -6.02
N LEU A 241 9.90 0.99 -5.11
CA LEU A 241 9.06 2.17 -5.32
C LEU A 241 9.54 3.00 -6.52
N ARG A 242 10.85 3.16 -6.72
CA ARG A 242 11.41 3.83 -7.92
C ARG A 242 11.01 3.12 -9.22
N ALA A 243 10.93 1.79 -9.19
CA ALA A 243 10.53 1.01 -10.36
C ALA A 243 9.03 1.07 -10.63
N THR A 244 8.21 1.19 -9.59
CA THR A 244 6.74 1.16 -9.63
C THR A 244 6.12 2.54 -9.87
N LEU A 245 6.54 3.55 -9.10
CA LEU A 245 5.94 4.88 -9.06
C LEU A 245 6.64 5.81 -10.06
N ARG A 246 6.34 5.60 -11.34
CA ARG A 246 6.88 6.41 -12.45
C ARG A 246 5.89 7.54 -12.77
N GLY A 247 6.40 8.76 -12.94
CA GLY A 247 5.65 9.90 -13.48
C GLY A 247 5.66 9.90 -15.00
#